data_AF-A0A0R3U7M4-F1
#
_entry.id   AF-A0A0R3U7M4-F1
#
_cell.length_a   1.000
_cell.length_b   1.000
_cell.length_c   1.000
_cell.angle_alpha   90.00
_cell.angle_beta   90.00
_cell.angle_gamma   90.00
#
_symmetry.space_group_name_H-M   'P 1'
#
loop_
_entity.id
_entity.type
_entity.pdbx_description
1 polymer ?
#
loop_
_entity_poly.entity_id
_entity_poly.type
_entity_poly.pdbx_seq_one_letter_code
_entity_poly.pdbx_strand_id
1 'polypeptide(L)'
;MRTWQCLIFFLTIAVCMSAEVRSRRWISSVVRRLHTKLVHKAYYAKCLVDSPLTVIVCRGVSYGAGLTPEAAKDSARYYASATGDYRCGYFVGQCIIRQFEKKTP
;
A
#
# COMPACT_ATOMS: atom_id res chain seq x y z
N MET A 1 -7.47 40.61 -13.49
CA MET A 1 -6.81 39.28 -13.68
C MET A 1 -6.25 38.66 -12.37
N ARG A 2 -6.40 39.29 -11.18
CA ARG A 2 -5.77 38.82 -9.92
C ARG A 2 -6.58 37.82 -9.08
N THR A 3 -7.90 37.74 -9.27
CA THR A 3 -8.82 36.93 -8.44
C THR A 3 -8.83 35.43 -8.81
N TRP A 4 -8.62 35.11 -10.09
CA TRP A 4 -8.59 33.73 -10.58
C TRP A 4 -7.32 32.98 -10.15
N GLN A 5 -6.19 33.70 -10.02
CA GLN A 5 -4.93 33.13 -9.57
C GLN A 5 -5.01 32.59 -8.14
N CYS A 6 -5.70 33.31 -7.25
CA CYS A 6 -5.89 32.87 -5.86
C CYS A 6 -6.80 31.64 -5.78
N LEU A 7 -7.90 31.61 -6.53
CA LEU A 7 -8.83 30.47 -6.54
C LEU A 7 -8.15 29.18 -7.04
N ILE A 8 -7.33 29.27 -8.09
CA ILE A 8 -6.58 28.12 -8.61
C ILE A 8 -5.57 27.62 -7.56
N PHE A 9 -4.87 28.53 -6.87
CA PHE A 9 -3.90 28.17 -5.84
C PHE A 9 -4.54 27.52 -4.61
N PHE A 10 -5.71 28.00 -4.17
CA PHE A 10 -6.45 27.34 -3.09
C PHE A 10 -6.98 25.96 -3.49
N LEU A 11 -7.42 25.79 -4.74
CA LEU A 11 -7.89 24.50 -5.25
C LEU A 11 -6.75 23.46 -5.31
N THR A 12 -5.56 23.84 -5.75
CA THR A 12 -4.41 22.91 -5.82
C THR A 12 -3.96 22.46 -4.44
N ILE A 13 -3.92 23.36 -3.45
CA ILE A 13 -3.58 23.01 -2.07
C ILE A 13 -4.60 22.02 -1.49
N ALA A 14 -5.90 22.29 -1.66
CA ALA A 14 -6.96 21.42 -1.15
C ALA A 14 -6.90 20.00 -1.74
N VAL A 15 -6.63 19.88 -3.04
CA VAL A 15 -6.47 18.58 -3.73
C VAL A 15 -5.25 17.83 -3.20
N CYS A 16 -4.11 18.50 -3.04
CA CYS A 16 -2.90 17.88 -2.51
C CYS A 16 -3.09 17.35 -1.08
N MET A 17 -3.73 18.13 -0.19
CA MET A 17 -3.99 17.68 1.18
C MET A 17 -4.90 16.45 1.23
N SER A 18 -5.93 16.42 0.37
CA SER A 18 -6.85 15.26 0.28
C SER A 18 -6.12 13.98 -0.16
N ALA A 19 -5.20 14.09 -1.12
CA ALA A 19 -4.39 12.97 -1.59
C ALA A 19 -3.48 12.39 -0.49
N GLU A 20 -2.84 13.26 0.30
CA GLU A 20 -1.98 12.86 1.42
C GLU A 20 -2.75 12.12 2.52
N VAL A 21 -3.91 12.67 2.93
CA VAL A 21 -4.77 12.07 3.96
C VAL A 21 -5.25 10.68 3.51
N ARG A 22 -5.65 10.56 2.24
CA ARG A 22 -6.03 9.26 1.65
C ARG A 22 -4.87 8.28 1.67
N SER A 23 -3.64 8.75 1.41
CA SER A 23 -2.43 7.91 1.46
C SER A 23 -2.14 7.39 2.87
N ARG A 24 -2.19 8.26 3.89
CA ARG A 24 -1.99 7.82 5.28
C ARG A 24 -3.03 6.81 5.73
N ARG A 25 -4.32 7.04 5.47
CA ARG A 25 -5.38 6.07 5.82
C ARG A 25 -5.17 4.72 5.15
N TRP A 26 -4.76 4.74 3.87
CA TRP A 26 -4.45 3.53 3.12
C TRP A 26 -3.28 2.76 3.76
N ILE A 27 -2.18 3.45 4.09
CA ILE A 27 -0.99 2.82 4.70
C ILE A 27 -1.35 2.25 6.09
N SER A 28 -2.10 3.00 6.90
CA SER A 28 -2.55 2.53 8.22
C SER A 28 -3.39 1.25 8.14
N SER A 29 -4.17 1.07 7.06
CA SER A 29 -4.92 -0.17 6.82
C SER A 29 -3.99 -1.37 6.58
N VAL A 30 -2.92 -1.18 5.79
CA VAL A 30 -1.91 -2.21 5.54
C VAL A 30 -1.17 -2.58 6.82
N VAL A 31 -0.72 -1.58 7.58
CA VAL A 31 0.02 -1.77 8.84
C VAL A 31 -0.81 -2.53 9.88
N ARG A 32 -2.11 -2.24 9.97
CA ARG A 32 -3.03 -2.97 10.85
C ARG A 32 -3.14 -4.45 10.48
N ARG A 33 -3.13 -4.78 9.18
CA ARG A 33 -3.15 -6.18 8.71
C ARG A 33 -1.84 -6.91 9.00
N LEU A 34 -0.73 -6.20 8.91
CA LEU A 34 0.61 -6.72 9.19
C LEU A 34 0.96 -6.79 10.69
N HIS A 35 0.11 -6.23 11.57
CA HIS A 35 0.38 -6.12 13.00
C HIS A 35 1.74 -5.49 13.34
N THR A 36 2.15 -4.51 12.53
CA THR A 36 3.45 -3.83 12.69
C THR A 36 3.27 -2.36 13.06
N LYS A 37 4.37 -1.64 13.29
CA LYS A 37 4.40 -0.19 13.51
C LYS A 37 4.79 0.52 12.22
N LEU A 38 4.37 1.80 12.10
CA LEU A 38 4.79 2.65 11.00
C LEU A 38 6.29 2.98 11.11
N VAL A 39 7.05 2.63 10.09
CA VAL A 39 8.47 2.98 9.93
C VAL A 39 8.61 4.08 8.88
N HIS A 40 9.36 5.13 9.20
CA HIS A 40 9.63 6.24 8.29
C HIS A 40 10.41 5.76 7.06
N LYS A 41 10.05 6.27 5.87
CA LYS A 41 10.63 5.90 4.56
C LYS A 41 10.42 4.44 4.15
N ALA A 42 9.68 3.64 4.92
CA ALA A 42 9.31 2.29 4.52
C ALA A 42 8.19 2.31 3.46
N TYR A 43 8.21 1.29 2.61
CA TYR A 43 7.21 1.02 1.59
C TYR A 43 6.22 -0.02 2.11
N TYR A 44 4.95 0.18 1.76
CA TYR A 44 3.85 -0.72 2.11
C TYR A 44 3.12 -1.13 0.84
N ALA A 45 2.87 -2.43 0.71
CA ALA A 45 2.25 -3.05 -0.45
C ALA A 45 0.90 -3.65 -0.07
N LYS A 46 -0.09 -3.44 -0.95
CA LYS A 46 -1.32 -4.23 -1.02
C LYS A 46 -1.37 -4.84 -2.42
N CYS A 47 -1.30 -6.17 -2.49
CA CYS A 47 -1.23 -6.90 -3.75
C CYS A 47 -2.47 -7.76 -3.95
N LEU A 48 -2.88 -7.93 -5.19
CA LEU A 48 -3.86 -8.95 -5.57
C LEU A 48 -3.19 -10.32 -5.59
N VAL A 49 -3.92 -11.33 -5.13
CA VAL A 49 -3.51 -12.72 -5.23
C VAL A 49 -4.62 -13.47 -5.93
N ASP A 50 -4.32 -14.07 -7.07
CA ASP A 50 -5.31 -14.74 -7.89
C ASP A 50 -4.75 -16.08 -8.35
N SER A 51 -5.20 -17.16 -7.71
CA SER A 51 -4.79 -18.50 -8.13
C SER A 51 -5.76 -18.99 -9.20
N PRO A 52 -5.27 -19.36 -10.40
CA PRO A 52 -6.11 -19.97 -11.43
C PRO A 52 -6.48 -21.42 -11.10
N LEU A 53 -5.93 -21.99 -10.01
CA LEU A 53 -6.10 -23.38 -9.65
C LEU A 53 -7.17 -23.51 -8.57
N THR A 54 -8.28 -24.19 -8.90
CA THR A 54 -9.44 -24.37 -8.01
C THR A 54 -9.11 -25.13 -6.72
N VAL A 55 -8.04 -25.92 -6.72
CA VAL A 55 -7.58 -26.67 -5.54
C VAL A 55 -6.74 -25.83 -4.56
N ILE A 56 -6.33 -24.62 -4.93
CA ILE A 56 -5.50 -23.73 -4.12
C ILE A 56 -6.35 -22.57 -3.61
N VAL A 57 -6.61 -22.55 -2.30
CA VAL A 57 -7.40 -21.48 -1.69
C VAL A 57 -6.48 -20.36 -1.23
N CYS A 58 -6.43 -19.27 -2.01
CA CYS A 58 -5.72 -18.05 -1.65
C CYS A 58 -6.67 -16.95 -1.20
N ARG A 59 -6.20 -16.11 -0.28
CA ARG A 59 -6.89 -14.84 0.02
C ARG A 59 -6.69 -13.90 -1.17
N GLY A 60 -7.74 -13.28 -1.69
CA GLY A 60 -7.65 -12.39 -2.86
C GLY A 60 -6.73 -11.17 -2.72
N VAL A 61 -6.25 -10.88 -1.50
CA VAL A 61 -5.34 -9.77 -1.20
C VAL A 61 -4.26 -10.21 -0.23
N SER A 62 -3.01 -9.83 -0.52
CA SER A 62 -1.87 -9.93 0.39
C SER A 62 -1.28 -8.56 0.71
N TYR A 63 -0.52 -8.51 1.80
CA TYR A 63 0.05 -7.28 2.35
C TYR A 63 1.54 -7.47 2.61
N GLY A 64 2.33 -6.42 2.43
CA GLY A 64 3.76 -6.47 2.72
C GLY A 64 4.33 -5.11 3.09
N ALA A 65 5.51 -5.13 3.70
CA ALA A 65 6.27 -3.93 4.03
C ALA A 65 7.76 -4.17 3.81
N GLY A 66 8.50 -3.12 3.45
CA GLY A 66 9.93 -3.22 3.18
C GLY A 66 10.61 -1.85 3.09
N LEU A 67 11.94 -1.83 3.12
CA LEU A 67 12.72 -0.61 2.94
C LEU A 67 12.84 -0.20 1.46
N THR A 68 12.48 -1.10 0.54
CA THR A 68 12.36 -0.86 -0.90
C THR A 68 10.98 -1.31 -1.40
N PRO A 69 10.51 -0.80 -2.55
CA PRO A 69 9.27 -1.29 -3.18
C PRO A 69 9.29 -2.81 -3.42
N GLU A 70 10.42 -3.33 -3.89
CA GLU A 70 10.61 -4.76 -4.19
C GLU A 70 10.54 -5.59 -2.91
N ALA A 71 11.21 -5.16 -1.84
CA ALA A 71 11.15 -5.83 -0.54
C ALA A 71 9.71 -5.85 0.02
N ALA A 72 8.95 -4.77 -0.17
CA ALA A 72 7.54 -4.75 0.23
C ALA A 72 6.68 -5.74 -0.58
N LYS A 73 6.98 -5.92 -1.87
CA LYS A 73 6.32 -6.93 -2.72
C LYS A 73 6.72 -8.35 -2.33
N ASP A 74 7.99 -8.61 -2.07
CA ASP A 74 8.47 -9.93 -1.63
C ASP A 74 7.92 -10.31 -0.26
N SER A 75 7.83 -9.34 0.66
CA SER A 75 7.12 -9.51 1.92
C SER A 75 5.65 -9.88 1.70
N ALA A 76 4.97 -9.29 0.70
CA ALA A 76 3.58 -9.63 0.36
C ALA A 76 3.43 -11.04 -0.22
N ARG A 77 4.43 -11.54 -0.97
CA ARG A 77 4.50 -12.94 -1.41
C ARG A 77 4.60 -13.89 -0.23
N TYR A 78 5.51 -13.60 0.70
CA TYR A 78 5.67 -14.38 1.92
C TYR A 78 4.38 -14.38 2.76
N TYR A 79 3.75 -13.22 2.93
CA TYR A 79 2.49 -13.09 3.65
C TYR A 79 1.37 -13.93 3.00
N ALA A 80 1.28 -13.95 1.67
CA ALA A 80 0.28 -14.74 0.96
C ALA A 80 0.46 -16.24 1.24
N SER A 81 1.70 -16.74 1.15
CA SER A 81 2.05 -18.12 1.49
C SER A 81 1.81 -18.46 2.97
N ALA A 82 2.01 -17.51 3.88
CA ALA A 82 1.86 -17.73 5.32
C ALA A 82 0.41 -17.69 5.81
N THR A 83 -0.50 -17.00 5.10
CA THR A 83 -1.89 -16.79 5.53
C THR A 83 -2.94 -17.58 4.72
N GLY A 84 -2.47 -18.36 3.74
CA GLY A 84 -3.24 -19.29 2.91
C GLY A 84 -2.42 -20.53 2.59
N ASP A 85 -2.64 -21.14 1.41
CA ASP A 85 -1.77 -22.21 0.90
C ASP A 85 -0.35 -21.67 0.64
N TYR A 86 0.68 -22.48 0.90
CA TYR A 86 2.08 -22.09 0.74
C TYR A 86 2.42 -21.63 -0.70
N ARG A 87 1.64 -22.07 -1.69
CA ARG A 87 1.79 -21.67 -3.10
C ARG A 87 1.19 -20.30 -3.41
N CYS A 88 0.42 -19.70 -2.51
CA CYS A 88 -0.22 -18.40 -2.74
C CYS A 88 0.78 -17.27 -3.02
N GLY A 89 2.02 -17.37 -2.53
CA GLY A 89 3.09 -16.45 -2.87
C GLY A 89 3.41 -16.38 -4.38
N TYR A 90 3.22 -17.47 -5.12
CA TYR A 90 3.46 -17.50 -6.57
C TYR A 90 2.40 -16.74 -7.37
N PHE A 91 1.20 -16.60 -6.80
CA PHE A 91 0.04 -15.98 -7.44
C PHE A 91 -0.12 -14.49 -7.10
N VAL A 92 0.87 -13.89 -6.42
CA VAL A 92 0.88 -12.44 -6.15
C VAL A 92 1.20 -11.67 -7.42
N GLY A 93 0.21 -10.94 -7.93
CA GLY A 93 0.28 -10.20 -9.17
C GLY A 93 0.57 -8.71 -8.98
N GLN A 94 -0.42 -7.90 -9.37
CA GLN A 94 -0.34 -6.43 -9.30
C GLN A 94 -0.40 -5.93 -7.86
N CYS A 95 0.41 -4.90 -7.57
CA CYS A 95 0.50 -4.29 -6.26
C CYS A 95 0.32 -2.78 -6.34
N ILE A 96 -0.41 -2.23 -5.38
CA ILE A 96 -0.34 -0.81 -5.05
C ILE A 96 0.72 -0.69 -3.96
N ILE A 97 1.77 0.09 -4.21
CA ILE A 97 2.87 0.31 -3.28
C ILE A 97 2.97 1.80 -2.96
N ARG A 98 3.09 2.15 -1.69
CA ARG A 98 3.24 3.54 -1.23
C ARG A 98 4.30 3.65 -0.15
N GLN A 99 5.08 4.72 -0.19
CA GLN A 99 6.04 5.05 0.85
C GLN A 99 5.37 5.85 1.97
N PHE A 100 5.74 5.56 3.22
CA PHE A 100 5.34 6.36 4.37
C PHE A 100 6.35 7.46 4.66
N GLU A 101 5.93 8.70 4.47
CA GLU A 101 6.67 9.87 4.92
C GLU A 101 6.11 10.39 6.24
N LYS A 102 6.98 10.39 7.26
CA LYS A 102 6.70 11.04 8.52
C LYS A 102 7.03 12.50 8.27
N LYS A 103 6.00 13.33 8.09
CA LYS A 103 6.19 14.78 8.15
C LYS A 103 6.75 15.09 9.54
N THR A 104 7.96 15.62 9.59
CA THR A 104 8.46 16.31 10.78
C THR A 104 7.50 17.47 11.08
N PRO A 105 7.17 17.70 12.37
CA PRO A 105 6.33 18.82 12.77
C PRO A 105 6.94 20.16 12.33
#